data_AF-K5VNL4-F1
#
_entry.id   AF-K5VNL4-F1
#
_cell.length_a   1.000
_cell.length_b   1.000
_cell.length_c   1.000
_cell.angle_alpha   90.00
_cell.angle_beta   90.00
_cell.angle_gamma   90.00
#
_symmetry.space_group_name_H-M   'P 1'
#
loop_
_entity.id
_entity.type
_entity.pdbx_description
1 polymer ?
#
loop_
_entity_poly.entity_id
_entity_poly.type
_entity_poly.pdbx_seq_one_letter_code
_entity_poly.pdbx_strand_id
1 'polypeptide(L)'
;LQTATGVKNTYTQQWIDRLIKRARQMKRDDSSRTKDSIHDELQQWVEEHKEKIISPFFTVDGFDPTQDTPIEILHTVLLGITKYIWHMTHTQWNTEQKSLYAHRLQATDVKGLSIPAIRAQYIMQYAGSLVGRQLKIVTQTISFHAHDLVPPLVFQLWLAAGEFSSLAWFPEIRNIDEYLDDIEIALANVLDTFCDLDPSKILEKIKLHLLTHTRYDVLRFRPLPGQATE
;
A
#
# COMPACT_ATOMS: atom_id res chain seq x y z
N LEU A 1 -18.89 15.95 -3.05
CA LEU A 1 -17.74 16.10 -2.12
C LEU A 1 -16.95 14.81 -2.01
N GLN A 2 -17.43 13.74 -1.36
CA GLN A 2 -16.64 12.49 -1.23
C GLN A 2 -16.14 11.89 -2.54
N THR A 3 -16.99 11.81 -3.59
CA THR A 3 -16.58 11.33 -4.92
C THR A 3 -15.60 12.27 -5.62
N ALA A 4 -15.66 13.58 -5.30
CA ALA A 4 -14.81 14.59 -5.91
C ALA A 4 -13.44 14.72 -5.20
N THR A 5 -13.38 14.45 -3.89
CA THR A 5 -12.16 14.55 -3.09
C THR A 5 -11.52 13.19 -2.80
N GLY A 6 -12.22 12.08 -3.02
CA GLY A 6 -11.78 10.73 -2.64
C GLY A 6 -11.77 10.45 -1.14
N VAL A 7 -12.05 11.45 -0.30
CA VAL A 7 -11.99 11.34 1.16
C VAL A 7 -13.31 10.80 1.71
N LYS A 8 -13.24 9.66 2.39
CA LYS A 8 -14.38 9.02 3.06
C LYS A 8 -14.19 9.02 4.58
N ASN A 9 -14.81 9.97 5.27
CA ASN A 9 -14.86 9.99 6.72
C ASN A 9 -16.21 9.39 7.19
N THR A 10 -16.22 8.08 7.45
CA THR A 10 -17.42 7.35 7.88
C THR A 10 -17.93 7.78 9.26
N TYR A 11 -17.02 8.22 10.15
CA TYR A 11 -17.36 8.70 11.48
C TYR A 11 -18.23 9.96 11.40
N THR A 12 -17.73 11.00 10.73
CA THR A 12 -18.44 12.28 10.58
C THR A 12 -19.62 12.18 9.62
N GLN A 13 -19.61 11.22 8.68
CA GLN A 13 -20.72 11.05 7.73
C GLN A 13 -22.07 10.82 8.42
N GLN A 14 -22.10 10.05 9.52
CA GLN A 14 -23.33 9.81 10.27
C GLN A 14 -23.92 11.11 10.83
N TRP A 15 -23.07 12.03 11.28
CA TRP A 15 -23.48 13.35 11.77
C TRP A 15 -23.98 14.25 10.64
N ILE A 16 -23.29 14.25 9.50
CA ILE A 16 -23.70 14.97 8.29
C ILE A 16 -25.11 14.56 7.89
N ASP A 17 -25.38 13.25 7.81
CA ASP A 17 -26.70 12.73 7.42
C ASP A 17 -27.80 13.15 8.41
N ARG A 18 -27.50 13.19 9.71
CA ARG A 18 -28.43 13.66 10.76
C ARG A 18 -28.70 15.15 10.63
N LEU A 19 -27.68 15.97 10.40
CA LEU A 19 -27.82 17.43 10.24
C LEU A 19 -28.62 17.77 9.00
N ILE A 20 -28.40 17.08 7.88
CA ILE A 20 -29.20 17.25 6.65
C ILE A 20 -30.67 16.89 6.91
N LYS A 21 -30.95 15.81 7.63
CA LYS A 21 -32.32 15.44 8.03
C LYS A 21 -32.96 16.50 8.92
N ARG A 22 -32.22 17.03 9.91
CA ARG A 22 -32.67 18.10 10.80
C ARG A 22 -32.98 19.39 10.02
N ALA A 23 -32.10 19.81 9.11
CA ALA A 23 -32.33 20.97 8.24
C ALA A 23 -33.63 20.85 7.44
N ARG A 24 -33.86 19.68 6.83
CA ARG A 24 -35.09 19.38 6.06
C ARG A 24 -36.34 19.35 6.95
N GLN A 25 -36.20 18.97 8.22
CA GLN A 25 -37.32 18.98 9.17
C GLN A 25 -37.66 20.41 9.60
N MET A 26 -36.66 21.21 9.98
CA MET A 26 -36.84 22.61 10.38
C MET A 26 -37.52 23.44 9.29
N LYS A 27 -37.18 23.21 8.01
CA LYS A 27 -37.83 23.88 6.88
C LYS A 27 -39.27 23.40 6.62
N ARG A 28 -39.60 22.17 7.02
CA ARG A 28 -40.97 21.62 6.93
C ARG A 28 -41.85 22.13 8.07
N ASP A 29 -41.30 22.22 9.27
CA ASP A 29 -42.01 22.69 10.46
C ASP A 29 -42.28 24.21 10.38
N ASP A 30 -41.34 24.98 9.83
CA ASP A 30 -41.52 26.40 9.55
C ASP A 30 -40.97 26.76 8.15
N SER A 31 -41.89 26.94 7.21
CA SER A 31 -41.58 27.26 5.82
C SER A 31 -41.09 28.70 5.63
N SER A 32 -41.30 29.59 6.61
CA SER A 32 -40.85 30.99 6.54
C SER A 32 -39.35 31.15 6.82
N ARG A 33 -38.74 30.19 7.52
CA ARG A 33 -37.30 30.22 7.82
C ARG A 33 -36.45 30.22 6.56
N THR A 34 -35.48 31.12 6.49
CA THR A 34 -34.50 31.15 5.39
C THR A 34 -33.51 29.99 5.51
N LYS A 35 -32.86 29.63 4.40
CA LYS A 35 -31.81 28.60 4.42
C LYS A 35 -30.65 29.03 5.32
N ASP A 36 -30.29 30.31 5.29
CA ASP A 36 -29.18 30.87 6.07
C ASP A 36 -29.48 30.80 7.57
N SER A 37 -30.70 31.15 8.00
CA SER A 37 -31.09 31.00 9.41
C SER A 37 -31.00 29.56 9.92
N ILE A 38 -31.39 28.58 9.10
CA ILE A 38 -31.28 27.16 9.47
C ILE A 38 -29.82 26.72 9.48
N HIS A 39 -29.03 27.18 8.51
CA HIS A 39 -27.60 26.91 8.43
C HIS A 39 -26.86 27.42 9.66
N ASP A 40 -27.09 28.67 10.06
CA ASP A 40 -26.40 29.30 11.19
C ASP A 40 -26.74 28.60 12.51
N GLU A 41 -28.01 28.24 12.74
CA GLU A 41 -28.41 27.47 13.93
C GLU A 41 -27.74 26.09 13.97
N LEU A 42 -27.70 25.38 12.83
CA LEU A 42 -27.07 24.07 12.77
C LEU A 42 -25.55 24.17 12.91
N GLN A 43 -24.93 25.22 12.36
CA GLN A 43 -23.50 25.45 12.49
C GLN A 43 -23.12 25.80 13.93
N GLN A 44 -23.93 26.62 14.61
CA GLN A 44 -23.75 26.87 16.04
C GLN A 44 -23.84 25.55 16.83
N TRP A 45 -24.83 24.71 16.55
CA TRP A 45 -24.95 23.41 17.20
C TRP A 45 -23.73 22.50 16.94
N VAL A 46 -23.17 22.53 15.71
CA VAL A 46 -21.96 21.79 15.36
C VAL A 46 -20.77 22.23 16.19
N GLU A 47 -20.56 23.54 16.36
CA GLU A 47 -19.44 24.04 17.17
C GLU A 47 -19.61 23.72 18.66
N GLU A 48 -20.84 23.76 19.19
CA GLU A 48 -21.14 23.36 20.58
C GLU A 48 -20.97 21.85 20.84
N HIS A 49 -20.92 21.01 19.79
CA HIS A 49 -20.86 19.55 19.89
C HIS A 49 -19.67 18.98 19.10
N LYS A 50 -18.66 19.80 18.85
CA LYS A 50 -17.54 19.49 17.96
C LYS A 50 -16.81 18.22 18.37
N GLU A 51 -16.68 17.98 19.67
CA GLU A 51 -16.04 16.81 20.29
C GLU A 51 -16.75 15.49 19.99
N LYS A 52 -18.04 15.53 19.63
CA LYS A 52 -18.82 14.34 19.22
C LYS A 52 -18.78 14.12 17.70
N ILE A 53 -18.62 15.20 16.93
CA ILE A 53 -18.75 15.21 15.47
C ILE A 53 -17.40 14.92 14.80
N ILE A 54 -16.33 15.50 15.33
CA ILE A 54 -14.96 15.28 14.89
C ILE A 54 -14.46 14.00 15.56
N SER A 55 -13.81 13.13 14.78
CA SER A 55 -13.18 11.94 15.35
C SER A 55 -12.16 12.36 16.40
N PRO A 56 -12.15 11.76 17.61
CA PRO A 56 -11.18 12.09 18.65
C PRO A 56 -9.73 11.99 18.16
N PHE A 57 -9.45 11.13 17.18
CA PHE A 57 -8.14 11.01 16.54
C PHE A 57 -7.62 12.33 15.94
N PHE A 58 -8.48 13.24 15.48
CA PHE A 58 -8.03 14.54 14.96
C PHE A 58 -7.77 15.57 16.05
N THR A 59 -8.07 15.25 17.31
CA THR A 59 -7.91 16.15 18.46
C THR A 59 -6.95 15.59 19.52
N VAL A 60 -6.31 14.44 19.26
CA VAL A 60 -5.29 13.89 20.17
C VAL A 60 -4.00 14.67 19.99
N ASP A 61 -3.52 15.26 21.08
CA ASP A 61 -2.22 15.94 21.09
C ASP A 61 -1.10 14.95 20.76
N GLY A 62 -0.26 15.31 19.80
CA GLY A 62 0.89 14.51 19.37
C GLY A 62 0.57 13.40 18.38
N PHE A 63 -0.65 13.33 17.83
CA PHE A 63 -1.00 12.43 16.73
C PHE A 63 -1.47 13.22 15.51
N ASP A 64 -0.74 13.08 14.41
CA ASP A 64 -1.10 13.58 13.10
C ASP A 64 -1.39 12.37 12.18
N PRO A 65 -2.66 12.07 11.86
CA PRO A 65 -3.00 10.94 10.99
C PRO A 65 -2.33 10.96 9.61
N THR A 66 -1.79 12.09 9.16
CA THR A 66 -1.09 12.18 7.87
C THR A 66 0.39 11.82 7.96
N GLN A 67 0.98 11.88 9.17
CA GLN A 67 2.39 11.61 9.42
C GLN A 67 2.60 10.35 10.28
N ASP A 68 1.59 10.00 11.08
CA ASP A 68 1.68 8.96 12.10
C ASP A 68 1.02 7.64 11.68
N THR A 69 0.61 7.53 10.41
CA THR A 69 0.15 6.27 9.80
C THR A 69 1.08 5.90 8.63
N PRO A 70 2.21 5.22 8.91
CA PRO A 70 3.20 4.90 7.88
C PRO A 70 2.63 3.91 6.86
N ILE A 71 3.30 3.80 5.72
CA ILE A 71 3.01 2.73 4.76
C ILE A 71 3.18 1.37 5.43
N GLU A 72 2.18 0.53 5.28
CA GLU A 72 2.25 -0.84 5.75
C GLU A 72 2.96 -1.67 4.67
N ILE A 73 4.22 -2.07 4.94
CA ILE A 73 5.11 -2.67 3.94
C ILE A 73 4.61 -4.03 3.44
N LEU A 74 3.92 -4.84 4.25
CA LEU A 74 3.30 -6.08 3.79
C LEU A 74 2.25 -5.80 2.69
N HIS A 75 1.44 -4.76 2.86
CA HIS A 75 0.36 -4.41 1.95
C HIS A 75 0.88 -3.65 0.74
N THR A 76 1.89 -2.80 0.87
CA THR A 76 2.42 -1.97 -0.21
C THR A 76 3.50 -2.67 -1.03
N VAL A 77 4.35 -3.47 -0.41
CA VAL A 77 5.43 -4.18 -1.10
C VAL A 77 5.01 -5.60 -1.49
N LEU A 78 4.64 -6.46 -0.54
CA LEU A 78 4.32 -7.86 -0.85
C LEU A 78 2.95 -7.98 -1.56
N LEU A 79 1.88 -7.51 -0.93
CA LEU A 79 0.52 -7.52 -1.53
C LEU A 79 0.28 -6.35 -2.50
N GLY A 80 1.30 -5.52 -2.74
CA GLY A 80 1.30 -4.44 -3.73
C GLY A 80 2.23 -4.77 -4.87
N ILE A 81 3.42 -4.16 -4.90
CA ILE A 81 4.32 -4.25 -6.06
C ILE A 81 4.67 -5.68 -6.43
N THR A 82 5.04 -6.52 -5.46
CA THR A 82 5.41 -7.92 -5.71
C THR A 82 4.24 -8.66 -6.35
N LYS A 83 3.03 -8.47 -5.82
CA LYS A 83 1.82 -9.08 -6.39
C LYS A 83 1.53 -8.60 -7.81
N TYR A 84 1.77 -7.33 -8.12
CA TYR A 84 1.59 -6.78 -9.47
C TYR A 84 2.60 -7.37 -10.47
N ILE A 85 3.88 -7.40 -10.10
CA ILE A 85 4.95 -7.95 -10.93
C ILE A 85 4.73 -9.45 -11.11
N TRP A 86 4.34 -10.16 -10.05
CA TRP A 86 3.98 -11.57 -10.09
C TRP A 86 2.85 -11.82 -11.07
N HIS A 87 1.75 -11.07 -10.98
CA HIS A 87 0.62 -11.22 -11.89
C HIS A 87 1.02 -11.00 -13.36
N MET A 88 1.79 -9.94 -13.63
CA MET A 88 2.33 -9.68 -14.97
C MET A 88 3.26 -10.79 -15.47
N THR A 89 3.99 -11.44 -14.56
CA THR A 89 4.93 -12.53 -14.87
C THR A 89 4.21 -13.85 -15.18
N HIS A 90 3.47 -14.38 -14.20
CA HIS A 90 2.96 -15.75 -14.27
C HIS A 90 1.81 -15.91 -15.28
N THR A 91 1.16 -14.82 -15.69
CA THR A 91 0.07 -14.84 -16.68
C THR A 91 0.57 -15.06 -18.10
N GLN A 92 1.81 -14.66 -18.38
CA GLN A 92 2.45 -14.86 -19.70
C GLN A 92 3.01 -16.29 -19.86
N TRP A 93 3.18 -17.02 -18.76
CA TRP A 93 3.77 -18.36 -18.81
C TRP A 93 2.79 -19.43 -19.28
N ASN A 94 3.25 -20.26 -20.21
CA ASN A 94 2.62 -21.52 -20.58
C ASN A 94 2.84 -22.60 -19.51
N THR A 95 2.25 -23.79 -19.73
CA THR A 95 2.32 -24.90 -18.77
C THR A 95 3.76 -25.37 -18.52
N GLU A 96 4.57 -25.42 -19.57
CA GLU A 96 5.96 -25.87 -19.53
C GLU A 96 6.84 -24.90 -18.73
N GLN A 97 6.69 -23.59 -18.95
CA GLN A 97 7.39 -22.54 -18.22
C GLN A 97 7.00 -22.52 -16.74
N LYS A 98 5.70 -22.68 -16.44
CA LYS A 98 5.21 -22.80 -15.06
C LYS A 98 5.82 -24.02 -14.35
N SER A 99 5.88 -25.15 -15.05
CA SER A 99 6.51 -26.36 -14.54
C SER A 99 8.00 -26.16 -14.32
N LEU A 100 8.72 -25.58 -15.27
CA LEU A 100 10.15 -25.30 -15.17
C LEU A 100 10.47 -24.37 -13.98
N TYR A 101 9.71 -23.29 -13.82
CA TYR A 101 9.84 -22.41 -12.67
C TYR A 101 9.58 -23.15 -11.35
N ALA A 102 8.53 -23.99 -11.27
CA ALA A 102 8.24 -24.77 -10.08
C ALA A 102 9.42 -25.69 -9.70
N HIS A 103 10.03 -26.37 -10.68
CA HIS A 103 11.19 -27.23 -10.44
C HIS A 103 12.39 -26.43 -9.92
N ARG A 104 12.70 -25.30 -10.55
CA ARG A 104 13.80 -24.41 -10.13
C ARG A 104 13.57 -23.85 -8.73
N LEU A 105 12.36 -23.35 -8.47
CA LEU A 105 11.96 -22.84 -7.17
C LEU A 105 12.05 -23.92 -6.08
N GLN A 106 11.64 -25.16 -6.37
CA GLN A 106 11.74 -26.27 -5.42
C GLN A 106 13.18 -26.68 -5.10
N ALA A 107 14.12 -26.44 -6.03
CA ALA A 107 15.54 -26.74 -5.89
C ALA A 107 16.31 -25.67 -5.07
N THR A 108 15.65 -24.59 -4.65
CA THR A 108 16.27 -23.53 -3.84
C THR A 108 16.77 -24.09 -2.51
N ASP A 109 18.05 -23.87 -2.19
CA ASP A 109 18.54 -24.03 -0.83
C ASP A 109 17.99 -22.88 0.03
N VAL A 110 17.16 -23.23 1.01
CA VAL A 110 16.53 -22.26 1.92
C VAL A 110 17.44 -21.83 3.07
N LYS A 111 18.66 -22.39 3.15
CA LYS A 111 19.61 -22.05 4.21
C LYS A 111 19.99 -20.57 4.14
N GLY A 112 19.76 -19.85 5.24
CA GLY A 112 19.99 -18.41 5.33
C GLY A 112 18.80 -17.55 4.90
N LEU A 113 17.73 -18.15 4.37
CA LEU A 113 16.48 -17.44 4.07
C LEU A 113 15.53 -17.51 5.26
N SER A 114 14.91 -16.38 5.60
CA SER A 114 13.88 -16.30 6.65
C SER A 114 12.49 -16.70 6.10
N ILE A 115 12.39 -17.89 5.51
CA ILE A 115 11.20 -18.47 4.87
C ILE A 115 10.99 -19.94 5.26
N PRO A 116 9.73 -20.44 5.25
CA PRO A 116 9.47 -21.87 5.46
C PRO A 116 9.93 -22.71 4.27
N ALA A 117 9.87 -24.04 4.42
CA ALA A 117 10.06 -24.97 3.31
C ALA A 117 9.17 -24.59 2.11
N ILE A 118 9.80 -24.50 0.95
CA ILE A 118 9.15 -24.07 -0.28
C ILE A 118 8.26 -25.20 -0.80
N ARG A 119 7.00 -24.87 -1.07
CA ARG A 119 6.02 -25.73 -1.74
C ARG A 119 5.77 -25.19 -3.14
N ALA A 120 6.71 -25.41 -4.07
CA ALA A 120 6.71 -24.73 -5.36
C ALA A 120 5.48 -25.09 -6.22
N GLN A 121 5.07 -26.36 -6.20
CA GLN A 121 3.84 -26.80 -6.87
C GLN A 121 2.60 -26.07 -6.37
N TYR A 122 2.49 -25.86 -5.05
CA TYR A 122 1.40 -25.08 -4.47
C TYR A 122 1.44 -23.62 -4.94
N ILE A 123 2.62 -22.99 -4.95
CA ILE A 123 2.79 -21.61 -5.41
C ILE A 123 2.33 -21.47 -6.86
N MET A 124 2.67 -22.44 -7.73
CA MET A 124 2.24 -22.39 -9.13
C MET A 124 0.77 -22.75 -9.34
N GLN A 125 0.24 -23.72 -8.60
CA GLN A 125 -1.17 -24.09 -8.65
C GLN A 125 -2.07 -22.90 -8.24
N TYR A 126 -1.66 -22.13 -7.25
CA TYR A 126 -2.41 -21.00 -6.70
C TYR A 126 -1.79 -19.64 -7.06
N ALA A 127 -1.12 -19.53 -8.21
CA ALA A 127 -0.37 -18.34 -8.60
C ALA A 127 -1.22 -17.04 -8.56
N GLY A 128 -2.52 -17.10 -8.84
CA GLY A 128 -3.41 -15.94 -8.80
C GLY A 128 -3.87 -15.50 -7.40
N SER A 129 -3.63 -16.32 -6.36
CA SER A 129 -4.19 -16.13 -5.01
C SER A 129 -3.14 -16.27 -3.91
N LEU A 130 -1.88 -15.93 -4.20
CA LEU A 130 -0.82 -15.94 -3.21
C LEU A 130 -1.07 -14.91 -2.10
N VAL A 131 -0.72 -15.27 -0.86
CA VAL A 131 -0.71 -14.35 0.29
C VAL A 131 0.71 -13.90 0.60
N GLY A 132 0.87 -12.99 1.57
CA GLY A 132 2.15 -12.35 1.89
C GLY A 132 3.30 -13.34 2.10
N ARG A 133 3.04 -14.47 2.77
CA ARG A 133 4.03 -15.53 2.98
C ARG A 133 4.60 -16.10 1.67
N GLN A 134 3.76 -16.46 0.71
CA GLN A 134 4.25 -17.01 -0.57
C GLN A 134 4.88 -15.92 -1.44
N LEU A 135 4.34 -14.71 -1.40
CA LEU A 135 4.92 -13.57 -2.12
C LEU A 135 6.32 -13.23 -1.59
N LYS A 136 6.55 -13.32 -0.27
CA LYS A 136 7.89 -13.19 0.32
C LYS A 136 8.87 -14.24 -0.24
N ILE A 137 8.44 -15.50 -0.38
CA ILE A 137 9.26 -16.55 -1.01
C ILE A 137 9.59 -16.16 -2.46
N VAL A 138 8.59 -15.72 -3.23
CA VAL A 138 8.79 -15.30 -4.62
C VAL A 138 9.77 -14.14 -4.70
N THR A 139 9.56 -13.04 -3.97
CA THR A 139 10.45 -11.86 -3.98
C THR A 139 11.90 -12.22 -3.68
N GLN A 140 12.15 -13.11 -2.71
CA GLN A 140 13.51 -13.48 -2.32
C GLN A 140 14.22 -14.42 -3.32
N THR A 141 13.48 -15.13 -4.16
CA THR A 141 14.03 -16.24 -4.95
C THR A 141 13.90 -16.09 -6.46
N ILE A 142 12.96 -15.27 -6.94
CA ILE A 142 12.58 -15.22 -8.36
C ILE A 142 13.72 -14.79 -9.28
N SER A 143 14.60 -13.90 -8.82
CA SER A 143 15.77 -13.43 -9.58
C SER A 143 16.70 -14.58 -10.01
N PHE A 144 16.75 -15.67 -9.24
CA PHE A 144 17.57 -16.83 -9.57
C PHE A 144 16.88 -17.76 -10.59
N HIS A 145 15.55 -17.74 -10.66
CA HIS A 145 14.77 -18.78 -11.33
C HIS A 145 14.04 -18.33 -12.60
N ALA A 146 13.86 -17.01 -12.78
CA ALA A 146 13.04 -16.45 -13.86
C ALA A 146 13.82 -15.74 -14.98
N HIS A 147 15.16 -15.67 -14.91
CA HIS A 147 16.01 -14.87 -15.82
C HIS A 147 15.83 -15.16 -17.32
N ASP A 148 15.50 -16.39 -17.70
CA ASP A 148 15.23 -16.86 -19.07
C ASP A 148 13.74 -17.20 -19.29
N LEU A 149 12.88 -16.93 -18.30
CA LEU A 149 11.43 -17.19 -18.37
C LEU A 149 10.62 -15.90 -18.61
N VAL A 150 11.24 -14.73 -18.49
CA VAL A 150 10.57 -13.44 -18.67
C VAL A 150 11.36 -12.54 -19.62
N PRO A 151 10.71 -11.56 -20.26
CA PRO A 151 11.42 -10.55 -21.04
C PRO A 151 12.44 -9.79 -20.19
N PRO A 152 13.56 -9.29 -20.77
CA PRO A 152 14.62 -8.61 -20.04
C PRO A 152 14.14 -7.47 -19.13
N LEU A 153 13.18 -6.66 -19.60
CA LEU A 153 12.65 -5.54 -18.82
C LEU A 153 11.80 -6.00 -17.62
N VAL A 154 11.07 -7.11 -17.75
CA VAL A 154 10.34 -7.71 -16.61
C VAL A 154 11.33 -8.30 -15.61
N PHE A 155 12.43 -8.88 -16.08
CA PHE A 155 13.49 -9.36 -15.20
C PHE A 155 14.16 -8.21 -14.45
N GLN A 156 14.46 -7.10 -15.13
CA GLN A 156 14.98 -5.88 -14.49
C GLN A 156 14.04 -5.36 -13.41
N LEU A 157 12.73 -5.39 -13.64
CA LEU A 157 11.75 -4.99 -12.61
C LEU A 157 11.80 -5.90 -11.39
N TRP A 158 12.00 -7.22 -11.57
CA TRP A 158 12.19 -8.14 -10.45
C TRP A 158 13.47 -7.85 -9.66
N LEU A 159 14.56 -7.51 -10.34
CA LEU A 159 15.81 -7.13 -9.67
C LEU A 159 15.63 -5.85 -8.85
N ALA A 160 15.09 -4.79 -9.45
CA ALA A 160 14.83 -3.52 -8.76
C ALA A 160 13.87 -3.72 -7.56
N ALA A 161 12.79 -4.48 -7.75
CA ALA A 161 11.84 -4.75 -6.67
C ALA A 161 12.46 -5.61 -5.56
N GLY A 162 13.33 -6.56 -5.89
CA GLY A 162 14.06 -7.38 -4.93
C GLY A 162 15.03 -6.54 -4.08
N GLU A 163 15.79 -5.65 -4.71
CA GLU A 163 16.69 -4.71 -4.05
C GLU A 163 15.93 -3.77 -3.10
N PHE A 164 14.90 -3.08 -3.60
CA PHE A 164 14.04 -2.22 -2.78
C PHE A 164 13.40 -3.00 -1.61
N SER A 165 12.88 -4.20 -1.86
CA SER A 165 12.28 -5.03 -0.81
C SER A 165 13.30 -5.43 0.26
N SER A 166 14.56 -5.64 -0.12
CA SER A 166 15.62 -5.98 0.84
C SER A 166 15.94 -4.82 1.78
N LEU A 167 16.01 -3.60 1.23
CA LEU A 167 16.23 -2.37 2.01
C LEU A 167 15.01 -2.09 2.90
N ALA A 168 13.80 -2.18 2.36
CA ALA A 168 12.57 -1.95 3.10
C ALA A 168 12.39 -2.90 4.30
N TRP A 169 12.96 -4.12 4.24
CA TRP A 169 12.94 -5.08 5.36
C TRP A 169 14.19 -5.05 6.24
N PHE A 170 15.11 -4.10 6.03
CA PHE A 170 16.35 -4.04 6.79
C PHE A 170 16.08 -3.60 8.24
N PRO A 171 16.51 -4.38 9.25
CA PRO A 171 16.08 -4.17 10.63
C PRO A 171 16.87 -3.10 11.39
N GLU A 172 18.02 -2.64 10.87
CA GLU A 172 18.93 -1.74 11.57
C GLU A 172 19.50 -0.70 10.60
N ILE A 173 19.31 0.60 10.89
CA ILE A 173 19.88 1.68 10.08
C ILE A 173 21.04 2.31 10.86
N ARG A 174 22.26 2.14 10.36
CA ARG A 174 23.48 2.67 10.99
C ARG A 174 23.76 4.11 10.59
N ASN A 175 23.56 4.42 9.31
CA ASN A 175 23.70 5.74 8.75
C ASN A 175 22.39 6.08 8.04
N ILE A 176 21.68 7.08 8.57
CA ILE A 176 20.35 7.43 8.07
C ILE A 176 20.42 8.09 6.69
N ASP A 177 21.43 8.91 6.42
CA ASP A 177 21.52 9.65 5.16
C ASP A 177 21.84 8.69 4.01
N GLU A 178 22.82 7.81 4.21
CA GLU A 178 23.19 6.75 3.24
C GLU A 178 22.02 5.79 2.97
N TYR A 179 21.33 5.33 4.02
CA TYR A 179 20.18 4.44 3.86
C TYR A 179 19.03 5.12 3.10
N LEU A 180 18.79 6.41 3.35
CA LEU A 180 17.74 7.15 2.65
C LEU A 180 18.07 7.32 1.17
N ASP A 181 19.32 7.62 0.84
CA ASP A 181 19.76 7.71 -0.55
C ASP A 181 19.61 6.35 -1.26
N ASP A 182 20.06 5.26 -0.61
CA ASP A 182 19.97 3.91 -1.15
C ASP A 182 18.53 3.47 -1.40
N ILE A 183 17.63 3.64 -0.42
CA ILE A 183 16.23 3.19 -0.54
C ILE A 183 15.45 4.04 -1.54
N GLU A 184 15.75 5.33 -1.66
CA GLU A 184 15.15 6.21 -2.66
C GLU A 184 15.58 5.84 -4.07
N ILE A 185 16.87 5.57 -4.28
CA ILE A 185 17.39 5.11 -5.58
C ILE A 185 16.76 3.76 -5.94
N ALA A 186 16.73 2.80 -4.99
CA ALA A 186 16.11 1.50 -5.22
C ALA A 186 14.61 1.62 -5.57
N LEU A 187 13.89 2.52 -4.89
CA LEU A 187 12.48 2.80 -5.21
C LEU A 187 12.33 3.47 -6.58
N ALA A 188 13.16 4.46 -6.90
CA ALA A 188 13.13 5.13 -8.19
C ALA A 188 13.33 4.13 -9.33
N ASN A 189 14.30 3.21 -9.19
CA ASN A 189 14.52 2.12 -10.15
C ASN A 189 13.26 1.26 -10.36
N VAL A 190 12.51 0.96 -9.28
CA VAL A 190 11.24 0.23 -9.38
C VAL A 190 10.21 1.03 -10.17
N LEU A 191 10.02 2.32 -9.83
CA LEU A 191 9.01 3.17 -10.44
C LEU A 191 9.32 3.45 -11.92
N ASP A 192 10.58 3.74 -12.25
CA ASP A 192 11.03 3.97 -13.62
C ASP A 192 10.84 2.72 -14.47
N THR A 193 11.22 1.54 -13.95
CA THR A 193 11.02 0.29 -14.69
C THR A 193 9.53 -0.05 -14.87
N PHE A 194 8.67 0.29 -13.89
CA PHE A 194 7.21 0.20 -14.06
C PHE A 194 6.71 1.14 -15.15
N CYS A 195 7.21 2.38 -15.21
CA CYS A 195 6.86 3.36 -16.24
C CYS A 195 7.26 2.89 -17.63
N ASP A 196 8.44 2.29 -17.78
CA ASP A 196 8.93 1.75 -19.05
C ASP A 196 8.09 0.57 -19.54
N LEU A 197 7.53 -0.24 -18.63
CA LEU A 197 6.66 -1.37 -18.96
C LEU A 197 5.22 -0.95 -19.25
N ASP A 198 4.63 -0.17 -18.34
CA ASP A 198 3.25 0.29 -18.42
C ASP A 198 3.04 1.51 -17.49
N PRO A 199 3.13 2.74 -18.03
CA PRO A 199 3.01 3.95 -17.23
C PRO A 199 1.61 4.13 -16.62
N SER A 200 0.58 3.45 -17.15
CA SER A 200 -0.76 3.49 -16.56
C SER A 200 -0.78 2.95 -15.13
N LYS A 201 0.15 2.04 -14.77
CA LYS A 201 0.19 1.41 -13.46
C LYS A 201 0.42 2.41 -12.34
N ILE A 202 1.17 3.47 -12.60
CA ILE A 202 1.40 4.55 -11.61
C ILE A 202 0.08 5.21 -11.20
N LEU A 203 -0.84 5.40 -12.15
CA LEU A 203 -2.15 6.03 -11.89
C LEU A 203 -3.16 5.03 -11.34
N GLU A 204 -3.15 3.79 -11.83
CA GLU A 204 -4.12 2.75 -11.44
C GLU A 204 -3.82 2.10 -10.09
N LYS A 205 -2.54 2.05 -9.70
CA LYS A 205 -2.07 1.33 -8.51
C LYS A 205 -1.57 2.33 -7.47
N ILE A 206 -2.49 2.81 -6.64
CA ILE A 206 -2.19 3.74 -5.53
C ILE A 206 -1.01 3.30 -4.65
N LYS A 207 -0.79 1.99 -4.49
CA LYS A 207 0.33 1.46 -3.70
C LYS A 207 1.70 1.87 -4.25
N LEU A 208 1.85 2.08 -5.57
CA LEU A 208 3.09 2.61 -6.15
C LEU A 208 3.34 4.05 -5.71
N HIS A 209 2.29 4.88 -5.68
CA HIS A 209 2.38 6.23 -5.15
C HIS A 209 2.68 6.24 -3.65
N LEU A 210 2.03 5.36 -2.86
CA LEU A 210 2.27 5.26 -1.42
C LEU A 210 3.75 5.00 -1.10
N LEU A 211 4.45 4.18 -1.90
CA LEU A 211 5.87 3.93 -1.68
C LEU A 211 6.74 5.19 -1.76
N THR A 212 6.33 6.24 -2.48
CA THR A 212 7.07 7.51 -2.52
C THR A 212 7.15 8.20 -1.15
N HIS A 213 6.32 7.78 -0.19
CA HIS A 213 6.38 8.25 1.19
C HIS A 213 7.41 7.53 2.06
N THR A 214 8.08 6.49 1.53
CA THR A 214 9.07 5.67 2.26
C THR A 214 10.11 6.51 2.99
N ARG A 215 10.64 7.57 2.36
CA ARG A 215 11.62 8.47 3.00
C ARG A 215 11.09 9.07 4.30
N TYR A 216 9.88 9.62 4.25
CA TYR A 216 9.27 10.30 5.39
C TYR A 216 8.97 9.30 6.51
N ASP A 217 8.50 8.11 6.14
CA ASP A 217 8.24 7.04 7.11
C ASP A 217 9.53 6.57 7.78
N VAL A 218 10.62 6.39 7.04
CA VAL A 218 11.94 6.03 7.62
C VAL A 218 12.47 7.14 8.54
N LEU A 219 12.31 8.41 8.17
CA LEU A 219 12.72 9.53 9.02
C LEU A 219 11.93 9.59 10.33
N ARG A 220 10.63 9.29 10.27
CA ARG A 220 9.71 9.32 11.41
C ARG A 220 9.84 8.10 12.31
N PHE A 221 9.88 6.91 11.73
CA PHE A 221 9.73 5.63 12.43
C PHE A 221 10.98 4.77 12.46
N ARG A 222 12.06 5.18 11.76
CA ARG A 222 13.29 4.39 11.62
C ARG A 222 13.00 3.12 10.80
N PRO A 223 13.63 1.94 11.02
CA PRO A 223 13.32 0.75 10.23
C PRO A 223 11.82 0.47 10.09
N LEU A 224 11.36 0.37 8.83
CA LEU A 224 9.97 0.09 8.48
C LEU A 224 9.43 -1.23 9.02
N PRO A 225 10.22 -2.32 9.21
CA PRO A 225 9.71 -3.56 9.79
C PRO A 225 9.04 -3.38 11.15
N GLY A 226 9.45 -2.38 11.94
CA GLY A 226 8.84 -2.09 13.23
C GLY A 226 7.40 -1.59 13.14
N GLN A 227 6.95 -1.14 11.97
CA GLN A 227 5.60 -0.65 11.69
C GLN A 227 4.73 -1.67 10.94
N ALA A 228 5.31 -2.79 10.49
CA ALA A 228 4.58 -3.86 9.84
C ALA A 228 3.72 -4.60 10.87
N THR A 229 2.43 -4.80 10.59
CA THR A 229 1.51 -5.43 11.54
C THR A 229 1.45 -6.96 11.43
N GLU A 230 2.32 -7.60 10.63
CA GLU A 230 2.51 -9.07 10.56
C GLU A 230 3.95 -9.49 10.21
#